data_AF-A0A2X0P0A6-F1
#
_entry.id   AF-A0A2X0P0A6-F1
#
_cell.length_a   1.000
_cell.length_b   1.000
_cell.length_c   1.000
_cell.angle_alpha   90.00
_cell.angle_beta   90.00
_cell.angle_gamma   90.00
#
_symmetry.space_group_name_H-M   'P 1'
#
loop_
_entity.id
_entity.type
_entity.pdbx_description
1 polymer ?
#
loop_
_entity_poly.entity_id
_entity_poly.type
_entity_poly.pdbx_seq_one_letter_code
_entity_poly.pdbx_strand_id
1 'polypeptide(L)' 'MYSLNADGTRLYSLKKTTADGKMTKSAHPARFSPDDKFSRHRVTIKRRFGILLTQLPAKPL' A
#
# COMPACT_ATOMS: atom_id res chain seq x y z
N MET A 1 7.40 -2.15 -12.19
CA MET A 1 6.37 -1.18 -11.74
C MET A 1 5.00 -1.77 -12.01
N TYR A 2 3.94 -1.25 -11.39
CA TYR A 2 2.57 -1.67 -11.70
C TYR A 2 1.54 -0.55 -11.55
N SER A 3 0.40 -0.71 -12.23
CA SER A 3 -0.85 0.03 -12.03
C SER A 3 -2.00 -0.95 -11.76
N LEU A 4 -3.13 -0.44 -11.28
CA LEU A 4 -4.35 -1.23 -11.07
C LEU A 4 -5.33 -0.99 -12.22
N ASN A 5 -5.94 -2.07 -12.71
CA ASN A 5 -7.07 -2.01 -13.64
C ASN A 5 -8.38 -1.74 -12.91
N ALA A 6 -9.45 -1.55 -13.69
CA ALA A 6 -10.81 -1.43 -13.16
C ALA A 6 -11.19 -2.61 -12.25
N ASP A 7 -10.74 -3.82 -12.57
CA ASP A 7 -11.00 -5.03 -11.78
C ASP A 7 -10.08 -5.17 -10.54
N GLY A 8 -9.20 -4.21 -10.29
CA GLY A 8 -8.23 -4.26 -9.19
C GLY A 8 -7.04 -5.19 -9.43
N THR A 9 -6.90 -5.76 -10.63
CA THR A 9 -5.74 -6.58 -11.02
C THR A 9 -4.52 -5.72 -11.33
N ARG A 10 -3.31 -6.25 -11.07
CA ARG A 10 -2.05 -5.52 -11.31
C ARG A 10 -1.62 -5.68 -12.77
N LEU A 11 -1.44 -4.56 -13.47
CA LEU A 11 -0.72 -4.54 -14.75
C LEU A 11 0.73 -4.17 -14.53
N TYR A 12 1.63 -5.08 -14.89
CA TYR A 12 3.07 -4.87 -14.74
C TYR A 12 3.66 -4.15 -15.95
N SER A 13 4.60 -3.24 -15.66
CA SER A 13 5.34 -2.50 -16.68
C SER A 13 6.69 -2.04 -16.13
N LEU A 14 7.62 -1.74 -17.02
CA LEU A 14 8.89 -1.07 -16.68
C LEU A 14 8.75 0.46 -16.73
N LYS A 15 7.71 0.98 -17.40
CA LYS A 15 7.47 2.43 -17.53
C LYS A 15 7.11 3.06 -16.19
N LYS A 16 7.56 4.29 -15.97
CA LYS A 16 7.26 5.09 -14.76
C LYS A 16 5.89 5.76 -14.79
N THR A 17 5.31 5.89 -15.98
CA THR A 17 3.99 6.46 -16.24
C THR A 17 3.15 5.49 -17.06
N THR A 18 1.84 5.47 -16.83
CA THR A 18 0.86 4.77 -17.67
C THR A 18 0.56 5.58 -18.93
N ALA A 19 -0.16 4.99 -19.88
CA ALA A 19 -0.62 5.70 -21.08
C ALA A 19 -1.49 6.93 -20.74
N ASP A 20 -2.28 6.83 -19.66
CA ASP A 20 -3.11 7.93 -19.14
C ASP A 20 -2.32 8.94 -18.29
N GLY A 21 -0.98 8.85 -18.26
CA GLY A 21 -0.12 9.77 -17.50
C GLY A 21 -0.06 9.51 -15.98
N LYS A 22 -0.70 8.46 -15.46
CA LYS A 22 -0.65 8.14 -14.02
C LYS A 22 0.71 7.54 -13.65
N MET A 23 1.26 7.91 -12.50
CA MET A 23 2.52 7.36 -12.01
C MET A 23 2.35 5.91 -11.55
N THR A 24 3.24 5.03 -12.00
CA THR A 24 3.22 3.61 -11.62
C THR A 24 3.84 3.40 -10.23
N LYS A 25 3.48 2.30 -9.56
CA LYS A 25 3.98 1.93 -8.23
C LYS A 25 5.06 0.85 -8.31
N SER A 26 5.95 0.76 -7.32
CA SER A 26 6.88 -0.38 -7.21
C SER A 26 6.09 -1.68 -7.04
N ALA A 27 6.46 -2.72 -7.78
CA ALA A 27 5.86 -4.05 -7.65
C ALA A 27 6.36 -4.79 -6.40
N HIS A 28 7.56 -4.45 -5.93
CA HIS A 28 8.16 -5.05 -4.75
C HIS A 28 7.72 -4.32 -3.48
N PRO A 29 7.47 -5.04 -2.38
CA PRO A 29 7.13 -4.45 -1.10
C PRO A 29 8.31 -3.64 -0.52
N ALA A 30 8.03 -2.77 0.44
CA ALA A 30 9.06 -2.13 1.23
C ALA A 30 9.88 -3.19 2.01
N ARG A 31 11.19 -2.95 2.16
CA ARG A 31 12.08 -3.85 2.90
C ARG A 31 11.62 -3.98 4.36
N PHE A 32 11.49 -5.22 4.83
CA PHE A 32 11.24 -5.50 6.24
C PHE A 32 12.55 -5.38 7.05
N SER A 33 12.48 -4.77 8.23
CA SER A 33 13.58 -4.73 9.19
C SER A 33 13.03 -5.18 10.54
N PRO A 34 13.64 -6.17 11.21
CA PRO A 34 13.15 -6.64 12.51
C PRO A 34 13.18 -5.57 13.62
N ASP A 35 14.10 -4.61 13.53
CA ASP A 35 14.26 -3.53 14.51
C ASP A 35 13.14 -2.49 14.47
N ASP A 36 12.50 -2.32 13.30
CA ASP A 36 11.36 -1.44 13.03
C ASP A 36 11.32 -0.14 13.88
N LYS A 37 12.40 0.65 13.81
CA LYS A 37 12.59 1.89 14.59
C LYS A 37 11.45 2.90 14.44
N PHE A 38 10.73 2.84 13.31
CA PHE A 38 9.62 3.75 12.98
C PHE A 38 8.23 3.14 13.24
N SER A 39 8.14 2.01 13.93
CA SER A 39 6.90 1.34 14.33
C SER A 39 5.90 2.31 14.98
N ARG A 40 6.34 3.10 15.99
CA ARG A 40 5.52 4.11 16.67
C ARG A 40 4.88 5.09 15.69
N HIS A 41 5.67 5.64 14.77
CA HIS A 41 5.20 6.62 13.78
C HIS A 41 4.16 6.01 12.85
N ARG A 42 4.41 4.79 12.36
CA ARG A 42 3.49 4.05 11.48
C ARG A 42 2.14 3.79 12.17
N VAL A 43 2.17 3.33 13.43
CA VAL A 43 0.95 3.06 14.21
C VAL A 43 0.19 4.35 14.52
N THR A 44 0.87 5.42 14.91
CA THR A 44 0.23 6.73 15.18
C THR A 44 -0.44 7.31 13.94
N ILE A 45 0.18 7.22 12.76
CA ILE A 45 -0.47 7.63 11.50
C ILE A 45 -1.72 6.79 11.23
N LYS A 46 -1.62 5.46 11.32
CA LYS A 46 -2.79 4.58 11.11
C LYS A 46 -3.93 4.90 12.08
N ARG A 47 -3.64 5.19 13.34
CA ARG A 47 -4.63 5.57 14.36
C ARG A 47 -5.34 6.87 14.01
N ARG A 48 -4.60 7.89 13.54
CA ARG A 48 -5.15 9.20 13.15
C ARG A 48 -6.15 9.09 12.01
N PHE A 49 -5.91 8.18 11.06
CA PHE A 49 -6.81 7.95 9.92
C PHE A 49 -7.88 6.88 10.19
N GLY A 50 -7.96 6.32 11.40
CA GLY A 50 -8.98 5.31 11.73
C GLY A 50 -8.81 3.97 11.00
N ILE A 51 -7.61 3.67 10.49
CA ILE A 51 -7.34 2.48 9.67
C ILE A 51 -6.59 1.38 10.43
N LEU A 52 -6.55 1.44 11.76
CA LEU A 52 -6.08 0.29 12.55
C LEU A 52 -7.12 -0.84 12.46
N LEU A 53 -6.65 -2.09 12.45
CA LEU A 53 -7.54 -3.25 12.41
C LEU A 53 -8.52 -3.29 13.59
N THR A 54 -8.11 -2.77 14.75
CA THR A 54 -8.96 -2.65 15.94
C THR A 54 -10.01 -1.53 15.84
N GLN A 55 -9.93 -0.66 14.83
CA GLN A 55 -10.87 0.44 14.56
C GLN A 55 -11.81 0.11 13.40
N LEU A 56 -11.49 -0.91 12.60
CA LEU A 56 -12.30 -1.37 11.46
C LEU A 56 -13.27 -2.48 11.91
N PRO A 57 -14.42 -2.65 11.23
CA PRO A 57 -15.31 -3.77 11.52
C PRO A 57 -14.58 -5.10 11.35
N ALA A 58 -14.96 -6.09 12.17
CA ALA A 58 -14.42 -7.43 12.05
C ALA A 58 -14.65 -7.96 10.63
N LYS A 59 -13.62 -8.53 10.03
CA LYS A 59 -13.75 -9.16 8.71
C LYS A 59 -14.72 -10.33 8.85
N PRO A 60 -15.72 -10.47 7.96
CA PRO A 60 -16.59 -11.65 7.97
C PRO A 60 -15.74 -12.92 7.82
N LEU A 61 -16.13 -13.97 8.56
CA LEU A 61 -15.52 -15.29 8.52
C LEU A 61 -15.77 -15.96 7.16
#